data_AF-A0A1T5ETZ7-F1
#
_entry.id   AF-A0A1T5ETZ7-F1
#
_cell.length_a   1.000
_cell.length_b   1.000
_cell.length_c   1.000
_cell.angle_alpha   90.00
_cell.angle_beta   90.00
_cell.angle_gamma   90.00
#
_symmetry.space_group_name_H-M   'P 1'
#
loop_
_entity.id
_entity.type
_entity.pdbx_description
1 polymer ?
#
loop_
_entity_poly.entity_id
_entity_poly.type
_entity_poly.pdbx_seq_one_letter_code
_entity_poly.pdbx_strand_id
1 'polypeptide(L)'
;MEKLDDIFEVSLAGEQFEGRQLTIRAEQTTDGVPVYHCYDEGASIAQLRQETSGEWTQLWGDLQPDAVQQLGEAIASYNHQE
;
A
#
# COMPACT_ATOMS: atom_id res chain seq x y z
N MET A 1 8.86 -19.45 -12.35
CA MET A 1 8.90 -18.56 -11.18
C MET A 1 7.74 -17.60 -11.31
N GLU A 2 6.62 -17.93 -10.70
CA GLU A 2 5.48 -17.01 -10.59
C GLU A 2 5.93 -15.91 -9.63
N LYS A 3 6.10 -14.68 -10.13
CA LYS A 3 6.20 -13.53 -9.24
C LYS A 3 4.89 -13.52 -8.48
N LEU A 4 4.93 -13.81 -7.18
CA LEU A 4 3.77 -13.69 -6.32
C LEU A 4 3.53 -12.19 -6.19
N ASP A 5 2.73 -11.66 -7.12
CA ASP A 5 2.00 -10.41 -6.91
C ASP A 5 1.11 -10.62 -5.69
N ASP A 6 1.58 -10.19 -4.52
CA ASP A 6 0.78 -10.32 -3.30
C ASP A 6 -0.29 -9.24 -3.32
N ILE A 7 -1.54 -9.67 -3.47
CA ILE A 7 -2.71 -8.79 -3.52
C ILE A 7 -3.54 -9.07 -2.29
N PHE A 8 -3.72 -8.03 -1.46
CA PHE A 8 -4.48 -8.11 -0.22
C PHE A 8 -5.35 -6.87 -0.06
N GLU A 9 -6.42 -7.01 0.71
CA GLU A 9 -7.38 -5.92 0.94
C GLU A 9 -7.16 -5.35 2.34
N VAL A 10 -7.02 -4.03 2.43
CA VAL A 10 -6.93 -3.31 3.70
C VAL A 10 -8.10 -2.36 3.85
N SER A 11 -8.74 -2.40 5.01
CA SER A 11 -9.80 -1.45 5.37
C SER A 11 -9.20 -0.33 6.20
N LEU A 12 -9.20 0.89 5.68
CA LEU A 12 -8.70 2.08 6.39
C LEU A 12 -9.85 2.85 7.00
N ALA A 13 -9.71 3.19 8.28
CA ALA A 13 -10.67 4.02 9.00
C ALA A 13 -10.46 5.54 8.81
N GLY A 14 -9.57 5.96 7.89
CA GLY A 14 -9.23 7.37 7.68
C GLY A 14 -10.37 8.18 7.06
N GLU A 15 -10.37 9.51 7.29
CA GLU A 15 -11.38 10.44 6.74
C GLU A 15 -11.50 10.40 5.21
N GLN A 16 -10.39 10.11 4.51
CA GLN A 16 -10.38 9.99 3.03
C GLN A 16 -11.10 8.74 2.51
N PHE A 17 -11.17 7.68 3.33
CA PHE A 17 -11.68 6.37 2.91
C PHE A 17 -12.92 5.91 3.67
N GLU A 18 -13.25 6.52 4.81
CA GLU A 18 -14.46 6.26 5.61
C GLU A 18 -14.73 4.76 5.89
N GLY A 19 -13.68 3.93 6.04
CA GLY A 19 -13.83 2.49 6.24
C GLY A 19 -13.94 1.66 4.95
N ARG A 20 -13.67 2.25 3.78
CA ARG A 20 -13.60 1.53 2.50
C ARG A 20 -12.47 0.51 2.50
N GLN A 21 -12.70 -0.58 1.77
CA GLN A 21 -11.68 -1.58 1.47
C GLN A 21 -10.89 -1.12 0.25
N LEU A 22 -9.59 -1.00 0.44
CA LEU A 22 -8.64 -0.74 -0.62
C LEU A 22 -7.92 -2.03 -0.96
N THR A 23 -7.79 -2.32 -2.24
CA THR A 23 -6.97 -3.44 -2.70
C THR A 23 -5.55 -2.96 -2.87
N ILE A 24 -4.62 -3.60 -2.18
CA ILE A 24 -3.19 -3.31 -2.25
C ILE A 24 -2.53 -4.42 -3.04
N ARG A 25 -1.70 -4.05 -4.01
CA ARG A 25 -0.86 -4.99 -4.75
C ARG A 25 0.61 -4.66 -4.51
N ALA A 26 1.30 -5.58 -3.85
CA ALA A 26 2.74 -5.54 -3.72
C ALA A 26 3.39 -6.02 -5.04
N GLU A 27 4.23 -5.17 -5.61
CA GLU A 27 5.05 -5.49 -6.77
C GLU A 27 6.52 -5.45 -6.37
N GLN A 28 7.20 -6.59 -6.56
CA GLN A 28 8.64 -6.68 -6.31
C GLN A 28 9.40 -6.11 -7.52
N THR A 29 10.07 -4.98 -7.31
CA THR A 29 10.94 -4.37 -8.32
C THR A 29 12.26 -5.14 -8.44
N THR A 30 12.90 -5.04 -9.61
CA THR A 30 14.21 -5.66 -9.87
C THR A 30 15.32 -5.10 -8.98
N ASP A 31 15.10 -3.93 -8.39
CA ASP A 31 16.02 -3.26 -7.46
C ASP A 31 15.94 -3.83 -6.03
N GLY A 32 14.96 -4.72 -5.76
CA GLY A 32 14.76 -5.34 -4.45
C GLY A 32 13.87 -4.53 -3.50
N VAL A 33 13.33 -3.40 -3.96
CA VAL A 33 12.39 -2.57 -3.17
C VAL A 33 10.95 -2.89 -3.58
N PRO A 34 10.08 -3.36 -2.66
CA PRO A 34 8.68 -3.58 -2.97
C PRO A 34 7.94 -2.25 -3.11
N VAL A 35 7.12 -2.12 -4.16
CA VAL A 35 6.18 -1.02 -4.34
C VAL A 35 4.76 -1.53 -4.14
N TYR A 36 3.90 -0.71 -3.57
CA TYR A 36 2.54 -1.09 -3.19
C TYR A 36 1.55 -0.21 -3.94
N HIS A 37 0.82 -0.80 -4.88
CA HIS A 37 -0.20 -0.12 -5.65
C HIS A 37 -1.52 -0.19 -4.90
N CYS A 38 -2.14 0.96 -4.69
CA CYS A 38 -3.45 1.07 -4.06
C CYS A 38 -4.53 1.18 -5.12
N TYR A 39 -5.56 0.36 -4.99
CA TYR A 39 -6.74 0.38 -5.82
C TYR A 39 -7.97 0.62 -4.95
N ASP A 40 -8.82 1.54 -5.39
CA ASP A 40 -10.14 1.81 -4.83
C ASP A 40 -11.17 1.44 -5.90
N GLU A 41 -12.10 0.55 -5.55
CA GLU A 41 -13.13 0.03 -6.49
C GLU A 41 -12.54 -0.48 -7.83
N GLY A 42 -11.30 -1.00 -7.81
CA GLY A 42 -10.57 -1.50 -8.99
C GLY A 42 -9.84 -0.44 -9.81
N ALA A 43 -9.91 0.83 -9.43
CA ALA A 43 -9.14 1.92 -10.03
C ALA A 43 -7.89 2.21 -9.20
N SER A 44 -6.72 2.29 -9.84
CA SER A 44 -5.50 2.64 -9.11
C SER A 44 -5.53 4.12 -8.72
N ILE A 45 -5.51 4.39 -7.42
CA ILE A 45 -5.61 5.75 -6.86
C ILE A 45 -4.27 6.33 -6.47
N ALA A 46 -3.34 5.47 -6.07
CA ALA A 46 -2.04 5.87 -5.54
C ALA A 46 -1.07 4.69 -5.53
N GLN A 47 0.20 5.00 -5.32
CA GLN A 47 1.24 4.02 -5.09
C GLN A 47 2.16 4.48 -3.97
N LEU A 48 2.45 3.55 -3.07
CA LEU A 48 3.36 3.75 -1.96
C LEU A 48 4.59 2.88 -2.13
N ARG A 49 5.65 3.27 -1.44
CA ARG A 49 6.83 2.43 -1.22
C ARG A 49 7.28 2.58 0.21
N GLN A 50 7.88 1.52 0.73
CA GLN A 50 8.58 1.56 2.00
C GLN A 50 10.05 1.87 1.72
N GLU A 51 10.56 2.94 2.32
CA GLU A 51 11.99 3.25 2.31
C GLU A 51 12.75 2.24 3.18
N THR A 52 14.06 2.13 2.97
CA THR A 52 14.95 1.32 3.81
C THR A 52 14.98 1.76 5.28
N SER A 53 14.61 3.02 5.56
CA SER A 53 14.42 3.53 6.92
C SER A 53 13.15 3.03 7.61
N GLY A 54 12.25 2.38 6.88
CA GLY A 54 10.91 1.98 7.35
C GLY A 54 9.83 3.03 7.15
N GLU A 55 10.17 4.19 6.57
CA GLU A 55 9.23 5.27 6.26
C GLU A 55 8.40 4.96 5.01
N TRP A 56 7.11 5.25 5.06
CA TRP A 56 6.21 5.07 3.93
C TRP A 56 6.12 6.36 3.12
N THR A 57 6.43 6.25 1.83
CA THR A 57 6.41 7.38 0.91
C THR A 57 5.45 7.11 -0.23
N GLN A 58 4.59 8.08 -0.52
CA GLN A 58 3.76 8.05 -1.72
C GLN A 58 4.63 8.38 -2.95
N LEU A 59 4.65 7.48 -3.92
CA LEU A 59 5.29 7.67 -5.22
C LEU A 59 4.44 8.52 -6.16
N TRP A 60 3.14 8.23 -6.22
CA TRP A 60 2.15 9.00 -6.97
C TRP A 60 0.76 8.82 -6.37
N GLY A 61 -0.16 9.73 -6.71
CA GLY A 61 -1.52 9.76 -6.16
C GLY A 61 -1.80 11.07 -5.43
N ASP A 62 -3.03 11.20 -4.93
CA ASP A 62 -3.48 12.33 -4.13
C ASP A 62 -4.00 11.80 -2.78
N LEU A 63 -3.16 11.03 -2.07
CA LEU A 63 -3.46 10.63 -0.71
C LEU A 63 -2.99 11.69 0.27
N GLN A 64 -3.81 11.91 1.28
CA GLN A 64 -3.41 12.74 2.41
C GLN A 64 -2.25 12.07 3.17
N PRO A 65 -1.35 12.85 3.79
CA PRO A 65 -0.23 12.29 4.54
C PRO A 65 -0.67 11.32 5.66
N ASP A 66 -1.83 11.58 6.28
CA ASP A 66 -2.44 10.68 7.27
C ASP A 66 -2.83 9.33 6.63
N ALA A 67 -3.54 9.37 5.50
CA ALA A 67 -3.89 8.20 4.72
C ALA A 67 -2.66 7.38 4.27
N VAL A 68 -1.59 8.04 3.81
CA VAL A 68 -0.33 7.37 3.43
C VAL A 68 0.27 6.62 4.61
N GLN A 69 0.28 7.24 5.80
CA GLN A 69 0.82 6.63 7.01
C GLN A 69 -0.03 5.44 7.46
N GLN A 70 -1.36 5.59 7.51
CA GLN A 70 -2.28 4.50 7.85
C GLN A 70 -2.17 3.32 6.89
N LEU A 71 -2.08 3.57 5.58
CA LEU A 71 -1.83 2.54 4.57
C LEU A 71 -0.54 1.81 4.83
N GLY A 72 0.53 2.56 5.04
CA GLY A 72 1.83 2.01 5.31
C GLY A 72 1.84 1.12 6.54
N GLU A 73 1.22 1.56 7.63
CA GLU A 73 1.09 0.76 8.86
C GLU A 73 0.25 -0.50 8.64
N ALA A 74 -0.87 -0.41 7.90
CA ALA A 74 -1.70 -1.58 7.58
C ALA A 74 -0.92 -2.62 6.75
N ILE A 75 -0.17 -2.16 5.74
CA ILE A 75 0.67 -3.02 4.91
C ILE A 75 1.81 -3.63 5.74
N ALA A 76 2.47 -2.84 6.58
CA ALA A 76 3.54 -3.33 7.45
C ALA A 76 3.01 -4.37 8.45
N SER A 77 1.83 -4.14 9.01
CA SER A 77 1.17 -5.08 9.92
C SER A 77 0.81 -6.39 9.23
N TYR A 78 0.30 -6.33 7.99
CA TYR A 78 0.02 -7.53 7.19
C TYR A 78 1.30 -8.35 6.93
N ASN A 79 2.37 -7.71 6.43
CA ASN A 79 3.65 -8.37 6.18
C ASN A 79 4.33 -8.93 7.46
N HIS A 80 4.03 -8.39 8.64
CA HIS A 80 4.63 -8.85 9.91
C HIS A 80 3.88 -10.04 10.52
N GLN A 81 2.71 -10.41 10.00
CA GLN A 81 1.93 -11.55 10.49
C GLN A 81 2.23 -12.88 9.75
N GLU A 82 3.23 -12.90 8.87
CA GLU A 82 3.69 -14.07 8.12
C GLU A 82 4.94 -14.74 8.72
#